data_AF-A0AAN7CZL8-F1
#
_entry.id   AF-A0AAN7CZL8-F1
#
_cell.length_a   1.000
_cell.length_b   1.000
_cell.length_c   1.000
_cell.angle_alpha   90.00
_cell.angle_beta   90.00
_cell.angle_gamma   90.00
#
_symmetry.space_group_name_H-M   'P 1'
#
loop_
_entity.id
_entity.type
_entity.pdbx_description
1 polymer ?
#
loop_
_entity_poly.entity_id
_entity_poly.type
_entity_poly.pdbx_seq_one_letter_code
_entity_poly.pdbx_strand_id
1 'polypeptide(L)'
;MLRAAISTTANIGQNERAQAQRAATTWLSALNDADRGVALDTFNRIRDFLDRGENADHPQKPAWLFCDDNWLVKHQWNNPVQNNAGNFILVPTGNGATRFKLIREQYPTRLAQNPDLLPYFAESIGIYVLDVDYGSRSYCRAGNLGATQDESPGAATMTLCPRSFISRAPDAPARNLGADAGRGVGFQRYAPPSLTLYHEMFHLVLGAGQSGDVEVDESVGNAVGDINTRLIATRAAEAAADGDREELEDILRNPESYTWFALQAWYFYRRNQYFDPDANGIVARLP
;
A
#
# COMPACT_ATOMS: atom_id res chain seq x y z
N MET A 1 2.40 -16.21 -12.08
CA MET A 1 1.31 -16.75 -11.23
C MET A 1 -0.07 -16.28 -11.69
N LEU A 2 -0.43 -14.99 -11.63
CA LEU A 2 -1.77 -14.53 -12.09
C LEU A 2 -2.09 -14.94 -13.52
N ARG A 3 -1.16 -14.72 -14.46
CA ARG A 3 -1.31 -15.20 -15.85
C ARG A 3 -1.53 -16.71 -15.94
N ALA A 4 -0.91 -17.49 -15.06
CA ALA A 4 -1.12 -18.93 -14.98
C ALA A 4 -2.49 -19.29 -14.40
N ALA A 5 -3.01 -18.48 -13.48
CA ALA A 5 -4.35 -18.66 -12.90
C ALA A 5 -5.47 -18.47 -13.93
N ILE A 6 -5.34 -17.47 -14.82
CA ILE A 6 -6.30 -17.15 -15.90
C ILE A 6 -6.04 -17.92 -17.21
N SER A 7 -4.90 -18.59 -17.34
CA SER A 7 -4.51 -19.23 -18.60
C SER A 7 -5.28 -20.52 -18.84
N THR A 8 -5.86 -20.63 -20.03
CA THR A 8 -6.39 -21.89 -20.59
C THR A 8 -5.34 -22.65 -21.42
N THR A 9 -4.15 -22.08 -21.61
CA THR A 9 -3.09 -22.58 -22.50
C THR A 9 -2.49 -23.90 -21.99
N ALA A 10 -2.38 -24.92 -22.86
CA ALA A 10 -1.90 -26.26 -22.49
C ALA A 10 -0.43 -26.33 -22.00
N ASN A 11 0.36 -25.27 -22.19
CA ASN A 11 1.78 -25.24 -21.86
C ASN A 11 2.08 -24.93 -20.38
N ILE A 12 1.06 -24.63 -19.57
CA ILE A 12 1.22 -24.47 -18.12
C ILE A 12 0.85 -25.80 -17.47
N GLY A 13 1.78 -26.38 -16.70
CA GLY A 13 1.54 -27.64 -16.02
C GLY A 13 0.31 -27.56 -15.09
N GLN A 14 -0.48 -28.64 -15.03
CA GLN A 14 -1.71 -28.67 -14.22
C GLN A 14 -1.46 -28.30 -12.74
N ASN A 15 -0.34 -28.77 -12.18
CA ASN A 15 0.05 -28.45 -10.80
C ASN A 15 0.35 -26.96 -10.62
N GLU A 16 1.08 -26.34 -11.55
CA GLU A 16 1.35 -24.90 -11.50
C GLU A 16 0.05 -24.10 -11.59
N ARG A 17 -0.84 -24.45 -12.53
CA ARG A 17 -2.14 -23.79 -12.67
C ARG A 17 -2.97 -23.89 -11.39
N ALA A 18 -3.05 -25.08 -10.79
CA ALA A 18 -3.81 -25.29 -9.57
C ALA A 18 -3.26 -24.47 -8.39
N GLN A 19 -1.93 -24.37 -8.25
CA GLN A 19 -1.32 -23.52 -7.22
C GLN A 19 -1.51 -22.04 -7.50
N ALA A 20 -1.41 -21.62 -8.76
CA ALA A 20 -1.65 -20.24 -9.17
C ALA A 20 -3.10 -19.80 -8.89
N GLN A 21 -4.06 -20.67 -9.16
CA GLN A 21 -5.48 -20.43 -8.87
C GLN A 21 -5.72 -20.34 -7.36
N ARG A 22 -5.17 -21.27 -6.57
CA ARG A 22 -5.26 -21.21 -5.11
C ARG A 22 -4.72 -19.91 -4.55
N ALA A 23 -3.49 -19.53 -4.91
CA ALA A 23 -2.89 -18.28 -4.44
C ALA A 23 -3.72 -17.04 -4.84
N ALA A 24 -4.24 -17.00 -6.07
CA ALA A 24 -5.05 -15.87 -6.55
C ALA A 24 -6.38 -15.78 -5.79
N THR A 25 -7.01 -16.92 -5.53
CA THR A 25 -8.23 -16.99 -4.71
C THR A 25 -7.95 -16.60 -3.25
N THR A 26 -6.87 -17.12 -2.66
CA THR A 26 -6.48 -16.84 -1.27
C THR A 26 -6.25 -15.36 -1.01
N TRP A 27 -5.43 -14.71 -1.84
CA TRP A 27 -4.93 -13.38 -1.50
C TRP A 27 -5.69 -12.25 -2.15
N LEU A 28 -6.21 -12.47 -3.35
CA LEU A 28 -6.80 -11.39 -4.16
C LEU A 28 -8.31 -11.54 -4.26
N SER A 29 -8.90 -12.59 -3.67
CA SER A 29 -10.31 -12.94 -3.85
C SER A 29 -10.70 -12.99 -5.33
N ALA A 30 -9.75 -13.31 -6.21
CA ALA A 30 -9.92 -13.18 -7.64
C ALA A 30 -10.64 -14.43 -8.17
N LEU A 31 -11.94 -14.48 -7.88
CA LEU A 31 -12.80 -15.65 -8.01
C LEU A 31 -13.27 -15.86 -9.46
N ASN A 32 -13.31 -14.79 -10.25
CA ASN A 32 -13.63 -14.82 -11.66
C ASN A 32 -12.52 -14.15 -12.51
N ASP A 33 -12.65 -14.25 -13.84
CA ASP A 33 -11.66 -13.73 -14.78
C ASP A 33 -11.58 -12.20 -14.80
N ALA A 34 -12.68 -11.49 -14.50
CA ALA A 34 -12.68 -10.03 -14.45
C ALA A 34 -11.87 -9.52 -13.27
N ASP A 35 -12.08 -10.06 -12.07
CA ASP A 35 -11.32 -9.72 -10.86
C ASP A 35 -9.83 -10.06 -11.01
N ARG A 36 -9.53 -11.20 -11.64
CA ARG A 36 -8.14 -11.55 -12.00
C ARG A 36 -7.53 -10.59 -13.01
N GLY A 37 -8.35 -10.07 -13.93
CA GLY A 37 -7.98 -9.02 -14.87
C GLY A 37 -7.60 -7.71 -14.16
N VAL A 38 -8.42 -7.27 -13.21
CA VAL A 38 -8.13 -6.11 -12.35
C VAL A 38 -6.82 -6.31 -11.60
N ALA A 39 -6.65 -7.46 -10.94
CA ALA A 39 -5.43 -7.70 -10.19
C ALA A 39 -4.18 -7.73 -11.09
N LEU A 40 -4.29 -8.33 -12.28
CA LEU A 40 -3.21 -8.34 -13.27
C LEU A 40 -2.86 -6.93 -13.75
N ASP A 41 -3.87 -6.08 -13.96
CA ASP A 41 -3.67 -4.68 -14.32
C ASP A 41 -2.89 -3.93 -13.24
N THR A 42 -3.30 -4.07 -11.96
CA THR A 42 -2.57 -3.50 -10.82
C THR A 42 -1.09 -3.90 -10.81
N PHE A 43 -0.78 -5.19 -11.00
CA PHE A 43 0.61 -5.64 -11.10
C PHE A 43 1.35 -5.08 -12.32
N ASN A 44 0.69 -4.91 -13.46
CA ASN A 44 1.29 -4.28 -14.62
C ASN A 44 1.60 -2.81 -14.36
N ARG A 45 0.74 -2.09 -13.63
CA ARG A 45 0.96 -0.69 -13.25
C ARG A 45 2.16 -0.54 -12.31
N ILE A 46 2.32 -1.45 -11.34
CA ILE A 46 3.56 -1.51 -10.52
C ILE A 46 4.80 -1.73 -11.39
N ARG A 47 4.76 -2.72 -12.29
CA ARG A 47 5.88 -2.98 -13.21
C ARG A 47 6.20 -1.72 -14.02
N ASP A 48 5.20 -1.08 -14.59
CA ASP A 48 5.36 0.08 -15.43
C ASP A 48 5.91 1.29 -14.65
N PHE A 49 5.48 1.47 -13.40
CA PHE A 49 6.07 2.43 -12.48
C PHE A 49 7.55 2.12 -12.20
N LEU A 50 7.91 0.87 -11.91
CA LEU A 50 9.29 0.47 -11.65
C LEU A 50 10.20 0.60 -12.88
N ASP A 51 9.69 0.24 -14.06
CA ASP A 51 10.47 0.21 -15.31
C ASP A 51 10.60 1.61 -15.93
N ARG A 52 9.55 2.44 -15.83
CA ARG A 52 9.43 3.70 -16.59
C ARG A 52 9.17 4.93 -15.73
N GLY A 53 8.90 4.77 -14.43
CA GLY A 53 8.49 5.87 -13.55
C GLY A 53 7.07 6.38 -13.84
N GLU A 54 6.28 5.62 -14.61
CA GLU A 54 4.92 6.03 -14.99
C GLU A 54 3.94 5.78 -13.83
N ASN A 55 3.30 6.85 -13.37
CA ASN A 55 2.07 6.75 -12.58
C ASN A 55 0.92 7.31 -13.41
N ALA A 56 0.02 6.44 -13.86
CA ALA A 56 -1.12 6.81 -14.69
C ALA A 56 -2.06 7.83 -14.01
N ASP A 57 -2.13 7.80 -12.68
CA ASP A 57 -2.96 8.74 -11.90
C ASP A 57 -2.25 10.08 -11.70
N HIS A 58 -0.92 10.11 -11.82
CA HIS A 58 -0.06 11.29 -11.68
C HIS A 58 0.94 11.44 -12.84
N PRO A 59 0.47 11.53 -14.10
CA PRO A 59 1.35 11.46 -15.26
C PRO A 59 2.31 12.66 -15.39
N GLN A 60 2.09 13.72 -14.62
CA GLN A 60 2.84 14.97 -14.70
C GLN A 60 3.85 15.20 -13.55
N LYS A 61 3.88 14.34 -12.53
CA LYS A 61 4.75 14.55 -11.36
C LYS A 61 5.40 13.25 -10.90
N PRO A 62 6.71 13.24 -10.64
CA PRO A 62 7.37 12.06 -10.11
C PRO A 62 6.83 11.77 -8.70
N ALA A 63 6.72 10.48 -8.37
CA ALA A 63 6.52 10.06 -7.00
C ALA A 63 7.81 10.27 -6.20
N TRP A 64 7.69 10.76 -4.97
CA TRP A 64 8.82 10.98 -4.07
C TRP A 64 8.91 9.85 -3.05
N LEU A 65 10.12 9.49 -2.61
CA LEU A 65 10.33 8.49 -1.56
C LEU A 65 11.17 9.10 -0.43
N PHE A 66 10.67 9.00 0.79
CA PHE A 66 11.31 9.49 2.02
C PHE A 66 11.52 8.34 3.00
N CYS A 67 12.60 8.39 3.79
CA CYS A 67 12.98 7.32 4.75
C CYS A 67 12.65 7.66 6.22
N ASP A 68 11.84 8.69 6.44
CA ASP A 68 11.18 9.06 7.70
C ASP A 68 10.14 10.14 7.36
N ASP A 69 9.44 10.70 8.36
CA ASP A 69 8.48 11.80 8.19
C ASP A 69 9.00 13.19 8.60
N ASN A 70 10.29 13.32 8.91
CA ASN A 70 10.92 14.61 9.23
C ASN A 70 10.92 15.62 8.05
N TRP A 71 10.44 15.21 6.87
CA TRP A 71 10.25 16.08 5.71
C TRP A 71 8.95 16.90 5.78
N LEU A 72 8.05 16.59 6.73
CA LEU A 72 6.77 17.27 6.92
C LEU A 72 6.80 18.23 8.11
N VAL A 73 6.36 19.46 7.88
CA VAL A 73 6.19 20.49 8.92
C VAL A 73 4.71 20.78 9.11
N LYS A 74 4.20 20.52 10.33
CA LYS A 74 2.80 20.76 10.68
C LYS A 74 2.46 22.25 10.62
N HIS A 75 1.46 22.60 9.82
CA HIS A 75 0.89 23.93 9.69
C HIS A 75 -0.56 23.97 10.21
N GLN A 76 -1.10 25.17 10.30
CA GLN A 76 -2.50 25.46 10.61
C GLN A 76 -3.20 25.98 9.36
N TRP A 77 -4.50 25.75 9.24
CA TRP A 77 -5.34 26.22 8.13
C TRP A 77 -5.27 27.73 7.86
N ASN A 78 -4.97 28.52 8.89
CA ASN A 78 -4.82 29.98 8.83
C ASN A 78 -3.37 30.44 8.61
N ASN A 79 -2.40 29.53 8.41
CA ASN A 79 -1.07 29.94 7.98
C ASN A 79 -1.07 30.37 6.49
N PRO A 80 -0.17 31.29 6.10
CA PRO A 80 0.10 31.61 4.70
C PRO A 80 0.51 30.36 3.91
N VAL A 81 -0.03 30.19 2.70
CA VAL A 81 0.37 29.14 1.78
C VAL A 81 1.71 29.47 1.13
N GLN A 82 2.58 28.47 1.01
CA GLN A 82 3.87 28.56 0.32
C GLN A 82 3.79 27.91 -1.05
N ASN A 83 4.53 28.46 -2.02
CA ASN A 83 4.71 27.85 -3.34
C ASN A 83 5.92 26.89 -3.36
N ASN A 84 6.19 26.28 -4.52
CA ASN A 84 7.29 25.33 -4.68
C ASN A 84 8.69 25.91 -4.40
N ALA A 85 8.83 27.23 -4.36
CA ALA A 85 10.08 27.92 -4.03
C ALA A 85 10.14 28.36 -2.55
N GLY A 86 9.20 27.91 -1.71
CA GLY A 86 9.09 28.29 -0.31
C GLY A 86 8.54 29.70 -0.05
N ASN A 87 8.21 30.45 -1.11
CA ASN A 87 7.72 31.82 -0.99
C ASN A 87 6.22 31.84 -0.70
N PHE A 88 5.79 32.76 0.17
CA PHE A 88 4.37 32.95 0.44
C PHE A 88 3.63 33.51 -0.77
N ILE A 89 2.43 32.98 -1.04
CA ILE A 89 1.60 33.44 -2.15
C ILE A 89 0.80 34.67 -1.71
N LEU A 90 0.98 35.78 -2.43
CA LEU A 90 0.17 36.98 -2.28
C LEU A 90 -1.03 36.95 -3.24
N VAL A 91 -2.18 37.39 -2.75
CA VAL A 91 -3.40 37.58 -3.55
C VAL A 91 -3.88 39.03 -3.42
N PRO A 92 -4.42 39.62 -4.50
CA PRO A 92 -5.00 40.95 -4.45
C PRO A 92 -6.17 41.01 -3.48
N THR A 93 -6.32 42.15 -2.82
CA THR A 93 -7.55 42.53 -2.12
C THR A 93 -8.34 43.47 -3.02
N GLY A 94 -9.68 43.50 -2.87
CA GLY A 94 -10.57 44.30 -3.74
C GLY A 94 -10.35 45.82 -3.74
N ASN A 95 -9.45 46.33 -2.90
CA ASN A 95 -9.02 47.72 -2.81
C ASN A 95 -7.62 47.98 -3.38
N GLY A 96 -7.04 47.02 -4.12
CA GLY A 96 -5.71 47.14 -4.74
C GLY A 96 -4.53 46.84 -3.80
N ALA A 97 -4.75 46.52 -2.52
CA ALA A 97 -3.70 45.99 -1.66
C ALA A 97 -3.48 44.48 -1.93
N THR A 98 -2.52 43.87 -1.23
CA THR A 98 -2.30 42.42 -1.26
C THR A 98 -2.32 41.84 0.14
N ARG A 99 -2.66 40.56 0.24
CA ARG A 99 -2.55 39.78 1.47
C ARG A 99 -2.01 38.39 1.17
N PHE A 100 -1.54 37.69 2.19
CA PHE A 100 -1.20 36.28 2.05
C PHE A 100 -2.47 35.45 1.78
N LYS A 101 -2.37 34.56 0.80
CA LYS A 101 -3.34 33.48 0.61
C LYS A 101 -3.16 32.48 1.75
N LEU A 102 -4.24 32.07 2.39
CA LEU A 102 -4.21 31.09 3.46
C LEU A 102 -4.32 29.68 2.90
N ILE A 103 -3.78 28.69 3.62
CA ILE A 103 -3.85 27.28 3.20
C ILE A 103 -5.30 26.82 2.99
N ARG A 104 -6.23 27.25 3.84
CA ARG A 104 -7.66 26.92 3.68
C ARG A 104 -8.30 27.45 2.40
N GLU A 105 -7.74 28.50 1.81
CA GLU A 105 -8.18 29.06 0.53
C GLU A 105 -7.55 28.32 -0.66
N GLN A 106 -6.47 27.57 -0.43
CA GLN A 106 -5.87 26.68 -1.42
C GLN A 106 -6.63 25.36 -1.51
N TYR A 107 -7.14 24.85 -0.38
CA TYR A 107 -7.80 23.54 -0.30
C TYR A 107 -9.23 23.61 0.29
N PRO A 108 -10.14 24.46 -0.24
CA PRO A 108 -11.46 24.66 0.34
C PRO A 108 -12.32 23.38 0.32
N THR A 109 -12.24 22.61 -0.77
CA THR A 109 -13.02 21.36 -0.93
C THR A 109 -12.58 20.28 0.05
N ARG A 110 -11.26 20.08 0.21
CA ARG A 110 -10.71 19.09 1.14
C ARG A 110 -11.09 19.42 2.59
N LEU A 111 -10.94 20.68 2.99
CA LEU A 111 -11.33 21.14 4.32
C LEU A 111 -12.84 20.96 4.58
N ALA A 112 -13.68 21.17 3.57
CA ALA A 112 -15.13 20.96 3.71
C ALA A 112 -15.50 19.47 3.81
N GLN A 113 -14.78 18.60 3.10
CA GLN A 113 -15.00 17.15 3.12
C GLN A 113 -14.51 16.50 4.42
N ASN A 114 -13.37 16.96 4.94
CA ASN A 114 -12.77 16.41 6.14
C ASN A 114 -12.14 17.55 6.98
N PRO A 115 -12.91 18.15 7.91
CA PRO A 115 -12.47 19.30 8.69
C PRO A 115 -11.38 18.97 9.72
N ASP A 116 -11.18 17.69 10.02
CA ASP A 116 -10.21 17.22 11.02
C ASP A 116 -8.80 17.03 10.44
N LEU A 117 -8.63 17.10 9.12
CA LEU A 117 -7.31 17.08 8.50
C LEU A 117 -6.54 18.36 8.83
N LEU A 118 -5.23 18.22 8.98
CA LEU A 118 -4.27 19.29 9.16
C LEU A 118 -3.29 19.33 7.99
N PRO A 119 -2.89 20.54 7.56
CA PRO A 119 -1.89 20.69 6.52
C PRO A 119 -0.47 20.47 7.06
N TYR A 120 0.31 19.66 6.35
CA TYR A 120 1.74 19.47 6.58
C TYR A 120 2.50 19.94 5.33
N PHE A 121 3.45 20.86 5.49
CA PHE A 121 4.24 21.37 4.37
C PHE A 121 5.52 20.56 4.19
N ALA A 122 5.78 20.17 2.96
CA ALA A 122 6.94 19.43 2.53
C ALA A 122 7.96 20.37 1.86
N GLU A 123 8.86 20.96 2.63
CA GLU A 123 9.78 21.99 2.12
C GLU A 123 10.66 21.49 0.96
N SER A 124 11.09 20.22 1.01
CA SER A 124 11.96 19.61 -0.01
C SER A 124 11.34 19.51 -1.40
N ILE A 125 10.01 19.46 -1.48
CA ILE A 125 9.27 19.24 -2.74
C ILE A 125 8.19 20.30 -2.99
N GLY A 126 7.98 21.19 -2.02
CA GLY A 126 7.14 22.36 -2.15
C GLY A 126 5.65 22.06 -2.22
N ILE A 127 5.16 21.01 -1.56
CA ILE A 127 3.74 20.62 -1.56
C ILE A 127 3.17 20.59 -0.14
N TYR A 128 1.84 20.64 -0.04
CA TYR A 128 1.12 20.32 1.19
C TYR A 128 0.57 18.90 1.11
N VAL A 129 0.70 18.18 2.22
CA VAL A 129 0.03 16.90 2.51
C VAL A 129 -1.07 17.18 3.55
N LEU A 130 -2.27 16.66 3.35
CA LEU A 130 -3.38 16.84 4.28
C LEU A 130 -3.63 15.53 5.02
N ASP A 131 -3.51 15.55 6.34
CA ASP A 131 -3.55 14.31 7.12
C ASP A 131 -4.09 14.54 8.55
N VAL A 132 -4.36 13.48 9.29
CA VAL A 132 -4.85 13.57 10.67
C VAL A 132 -3.84 14.27 11.60
N ASP A 133 -4.31 14.76 12.76
CA ASP A 133 -3.41 15.32 13.76
C ASP A 133 -2.63 14.23 14.50
N TYR A 134 -1.31 14.18 14.27
CA TYR A 134 -0.39 13.29 14.99
C TYR A 134 -0.03 13.76 16.41
N GLY A 135 -0.60 14.88 16.86
CA GLY A 135 -0.41 15.47 18.18
C GLY A 135 1.03 15.96 18.36
N SER A 136 1.70 15.47 19.41
CA SER A 136 3.13 15.73 19.66
C SER A 136 4.06 14.73 18.97
N ARG A 137 3.49 13.78 18.21
CA ARG A 137 4.23 12.79 17.43
C ARG A 137 4.16 13.17 15.96
N SER A 138 4.99 12.50 15.18
CA SER A 138 4.91 12.47 13.72
C SER A 138 4.32 11.12 13.31
N TYR A 139 3.82 10.99 12.08
CA TYR A 139 3.28 9.74 11.52
C TYR A 139 4.12 8.49 11.86
N CYS A 140 5.43 8.54 11.62
CA CYS A 140 6.37 7.45 11.89
C CYS A 140 6.61 7.19 13.37
N ARG A 141 6.44 8.21 14.24
CA ARG A 141 6.54 8.05 15.69
C ARG A 141 5.28 7.46 16.32
N ALA A 142 4.19 7.33 15.56
CA ALA A 142 2.99 6.61 15.99
C ALA A 142 3.18 5.07 15.95
N GLY A 143 4.24 4.58 15.32
CA GLY A 143 4.52 3.15 15.20
C GLY A 143 4.23 2.57 13.81
N ASN A 144 3.82 3.42 12.87
CA ASN A 144 3.55 3.08 11.48
C ASN A 144 4.81 2.62 10.72
N LEU A 145 4.61 1.92 9.60
CA LEU A 145 5.70 1.37 8.79
C LEU A 145 5.93 2.17 7.51
N GLY A 146 4.87 2.62 6.87
CA GLY A 146 4.95 3.50 5.72
C GLY A 146 3.58 4.08 5.44
N ALA A 147 3.56 5.16 4.65
CA ALA A 147 2.36 5.76 4.13
C ALA A 147 2.59 6.23 2.70
N THR A 148 1.52 6.17 1.92
CA THR A 148 1.44 6.78 0.61
C THR A 148 0.41 7.88 0.65
N GLN A 149 0.84 9.11 0.38
CA GLN A 149 -0.08 10.23 0.23
C GLN A 149 -0.18 10.63 -1.24
N ASP A 150 -1.42 10.72 -1.70
CA ASP A 150 -1.80 11.17 -3.02
C ASP A 150 -2.67 12.42 -2.85
N GLU A 151 -2.03 13.57 -2.90
CA GLU A 151 -2.73 14.85 -2.91
C GLU A 151 -2.85 15.37 -4.33
N SER A 152 -4.06 15.75 -4.75
CA SER A 152 -4.28 16.51 -5.97
C SER A 152 -4.42 18.01 -5.64
N PRO A 153 -3.73 18.92 -6.34
CA PRO A 153 -2.90 18.72 -7.53
C PRO A 153 -1.40 18.48 -7.23
N GLY A 154 -1.06 17.91 -6.07
CA GLY A 154 0.31 17.60 -5.60
C GLY A 154 0.99 16.42 -6.33
N ALA A 155 2.21 16.10 -5.90
CA ALA A 155 2.89 14.87 -6.30
C ALA A 155 2.56 13.78 -5.27
N ALA A 156 2.54 12.52 -5.69
CA ALA A 156 2.41 11.42 -4.75
C ALA A 156 3.71 11.24 -3.93
N THR A 157 3.57 10.88 -2.66
CA THR A 157 4.69 10.69 -1.73
C THR A 157 4.63 9.34 -1.03
N MET A 158 5.68 8.57 -1.25
CA MET A 158 6.19 7.42 -0.50
C MET A 158 6.85 7.83 0.83
N THR A 159 6.32 7.53 2.02
CA THR A 159 7.08 7.66 3.28
C THR A 159 7.32 6.29 3.90
N LEU A 160 8.57 5.90 4.12
CA LEU A 160 8.94 4.72 4.87
C LEU A 160 9.45 5.12 6.24
N CYS A 161 8.81 4.63 7.28
CA CYS A 161 9.20 4.92 8.65
C CYS A 161 10.42 4.08 9.07
N PRO A 162 11.26 4.58 10.00
CA PRO A 162 12.45 3.85 10.46
C PRO A 162 12.17 2.40 10.89
N ARG A 163 10.98 2.14 11.43
CA ARG A 163 10.54 0.81 11.84
C ARG A 163 10.42 -0.19 10.68
N SER A 164 10.13 0.26 9.46
CA SER A 164 10.02 -0.61 8.27
C SER A 164 11.36 -1.25 7.88
N PHE A 165 12.49 -0.61 8.21
CA PHE A 165 13.82 -1.12 7.90
C PHE A 165 14.31 -2.19 8.90
N ILE A 166 13.59 -2.38 10.00
CA ILE A 166 13.94 -3.35 11.04
C ILE A 166 13.09 -4.60 10.82
N SER A 167 13.71 -5.78 10.84
CA SER A 167 12.97 -7.03 10.73
C SER A 167 11.97 -7.16 11.87
N ARG A 168 10.71 -7.47 11.53
CA ARG A 168 9.60 -7.64 12.51
C ARG A 168 9.83 -8.82 13.46
N ALA A 169 10.74 -9.73 13.12
CA ALA A 169 11.11 -10.87 13.94
C ALA A 169 12.65 -10.90 14.05
N PRO A 170 13.25 -10.46 15.18
CA PRO A 170 14.70 -10.43 15.33
C PRO A 170 15.36 -11.82 15.24
N ASP A 171 14.58 -12.88 15.44
CA ASP A 171 14.90 -14.29 15.25
C ASP A 171 14.46 -14.86 13.88
N ALA A 172 13.77 -14.07 13.05
CA ALA A 172 13.34 -14.56 11.75
C ALA A 172 14.55 -14.81 10.84
N PRO A 173 14.56 -15.96 10.14
CA PRO A 173 15.64 -16.29 9.22
C PRO A 173 15.73 -15.32 8.03
N ALA A 174 14.67 -14.55 7.75
CA ALA A 174 14.59 -13.63 6.62
C ALA A 174 14.79 -12.17 7.06
N ARG A 175 16.04 -11.74 7.25
CA ARG A 175 16.40 -10.33 6.96
C ARG A 175 16.38 -10.04 5.47
N ASN A 176 16.52 -11.09 4.66
CA ASN A 176 16.59 -11.06 3.21
C ASN A 176 15.54 -12.00 2.61
N LEU A 177 14.96 -11.58 1.49
CA LEU A 177 14.11 -12.44 0.66
C LEU A 177 14.88 -13.72 0.26
N GLY A 178 14.26 -14.89 0.40
CA GLY A 178 14.86 -16.16 -0.05
C GLY A 178 15.45 -17.06 1.04
N ALA A 179 15.34 -16.70 2.31
CA ALA A 179 15.60 -17.64 3.40
C ALA A 179 14.82 -18.95 3.18
N ASP A 180 15.45 -20.10 3.43
CA ASP A 180 14.73 -21.38 3.35
C ASP A 180 13.62 -21.37 4.39
N ALA A 181 12.39 -21.34 3.90
CA ALA A 181 11.27 -21.35 4.78
C ALA A 181 11.09 -22.77 5.38
N GLY A 182 11.03 -22.83 6.71
CA GLY A 182 10.80 -24.04 7.49
C GLY A 182 9.31 -24.37 7.63
N ARG A 183 8.99 -25.65 7.84
CA ARG A 183 7.61 -26.10 8.12
C ARG A 183 7.14 -25.54 9.47
N GLY A 184 5.85 -25.20 9.56
CA GLY A 184 5.22 -24.70 10.79
C GLY A 184 5.65 -23.28 11.21
N VAL A 185 6.32 -22.55 10.31
CA VAL A 185 6.66 -21.14 10.52
C VAL A 185 5.70 -20.29 9.70
N GLY A 186 5.01 -19.35 10.36
CA GLY A 186 4.10 -18.39 9.74
C GLY A 186 4.76 -17.64 8.58
N PHE A 187 4.01 -17.47 7.49
CA PHE A 187 4.52 -16.95 6.23
C PHE A 187 5.10 -15.54 6.35
N GLN A 188 4.56 -14.72 7.25
CA GLN A 188 4.98 -13.34 7.47
C GLN A 188 6.37 -13.24 8.11
N ARG A 189 6.88 -14.33 8.73
CA ARG A 189 8.29 -14.39 9.18
C ARG A 189 9.28 -14.37 8.01
N TYR A 190 8.79 -14.53 6.79
CA TYR A 190 9.58 -14.45 5.55
C TYR A 190 9.42 -13.11 4.82
N ALA A 191 8.65 -12.18 5.37
CA ALA A 191 8.49 -10.83 4.83
C ALA A 191 9.80 -10.04 4.96
N PRO A 192 10.43 -9.64 3.85
CA PRO A 192 11.60 -8.77 3.91
C PRO A 192 11.20 -7.34 4.30
N PRO A 193 12.13 -6.51 4.83
CA PRO A 193 11.88 -5.08 5.07
C PRO A 193 11.38 -4.32 3.83
N SER A 194 11.84 -4.71 2.63
CA SER A 194 11.40 -4.12 1.36
C SER A 194 9.91 -4.34 1.06
N LEU A 195 9.23 -5.22 1.80
CA LEU A 195 7.81 -5.51 1.60
C LEU A 195 6.94 -4.27 1.90
N THR A 196 7.33 -3.44 2.87
CA THR A 196 6.61 -2.18 3.13
C THR A 196 6.70 -1.23 1.93
N LEU A 197 7.88 -1.05 1.31
CA LEU A 197 7.97 -0.25 0.09
C LEU A 197 7.07 -0.81 -1.02
N TYR A 198 7.01 -2.13 -1.15
CA TYR A 198 6.20 -2.76 -2.17
C TYR A 198 4.69 -2.56 -1.91
N HIS A 199 4.26 -2.59 -0.64
CA HIS A 199 2.91 -2.22 -0.20
C HIS A 199 2.58 -0.78 -0.56
N GLU A 200 3.46 0.17 -0.23
CA GLU A 200 3.25 1.59 -0.56
C GLU A 200 3.14 1.84 -2.07
N MET A 201 3.89 1.09 -2.89
CA MET A 201 3.75 1.18 -4.34
C MET A 201 2.35 0.75 -4.82
N PHE A 202 1.67 -0.18 -4.12
CA PHE A 202 0.29 -0.52 -4.44
C PHE A 202 -0.68 0.59 -4.10
N HIS A 203 -0.54 1.27 -2.96
CA HIS A 203 -1.31 2.50 -2.71
C HIS A 203 -1.07 3.53 -3.81
N LEU A 204 0.18 3.68 -4.25
CA LEU A 204 0.57 4.65 -5.28
C LEU A 204 -0.13 4.40 -6.61
N VAL A 205 -0.22 3.14 -7.04
CA VAL A 205 -0.89 2.80 -8.30
C VAL A 205 -2.39 2.59 -8.14
N LEU A 206 -2.91 2.19 -6.97
CA LEU A 206 -4.36 2.08 -6.78
C LEU A 206 -5.01 3.45 -6.51
N GLY A 207 -4.21 4.44 -6.13
CA GLY A 207 -4.64 5.72 -5.58
C GLY A 207 -4.84 5.60 -4.07
N ALA A 208 -4.13 6.43 -3.29
CA ALA A 208 -4.13 6.31 -1.83
C ALA A 208 -5.54 6.49 -1.22
N GLY A 209 -6.37 7.37 -1.80
CA GLY A 209 -7.75 7.56 -1.36
C GLY A 209 -8.73 6.44 -1.77
N GLN A 210 -8.31 5.50 -2.63
CA GLN A 210 -9.12 4.38 -3.10
C GLN A 210 -8.64 3.03 -2.54
N SER A 211 -7.48 3.01 -1.88
CA SER A 211 -6.85 1.82 -1.31
C SER A 211 -6.77 1.99 0.21
N GLY A 212 -7.89 1.76 0.89
CA GLY A 212 -7.86 1.67 2.35
C GLY A 212 -7.03 0.47 2.77
N ASP A 213 -6.14 0.66 3.74
CA ASP A 213 -5.66 -0.48 4.52
C ASP A 213 -6.87 -1.01 5.27
N VAL A 214 -7.27 -2.25 4.98
CA VAL A 214 -8.30 -2.93 5.78
C VAL A 214 -7.66 -3.25 7.13
N GLU A 215 -7.65 -2.26 8.02
CA GLU A 215 -7.19 -2.41 9.39
C GLU A 215 -8.18 -3.28 10.16
N VAL A 216 -7.67 -4.37 10.73
CA VAL A 216 -8.41 -5.17 11.70
C VAL A 216 -7.87 -4.78 13.07
N ASP A 217 -8.78 -4.29 13.90
CA ASP A 217 -8.65 -3.98 15.33
C ASP A 217 -7.30 -4.37 15.98
N GLU A 218 -6.52 -3.33 16.37
CA GLU A 218 -5.25 -3.43 17.11
C GLU A 218 -5.35 -4.20 18.44
N SER A 219 -6.57 -4.54 18.91
CA SER A 219 -6.79 -5.33 20.12
C SER A 219 -6.13 -6.72 20.08
N VAL A 220 -5.73 -7.22 18.90
CA VAL A 220 -4.95 -8.46 18.76
C VAL A 220 -3.45 -8.17 18.60
N GLY A 221 -2.85 -7.74 19.71
CA GLY A 221 -1.46 -7.32 19.81
C GLY A 221 -0.43 -8.26 19.16
N ASN A 222 0.58 -7.66 18.52
CA ASN A 222 1.82 -8.27 17.99
C ASN A 222 1.70 -9.46 17.01
N ALA A 223 0.48 -9.92 16.69
CA ALA A 223 0.20 -10.94 15.67
C ALA A 223 -0.48 -10.37 14.42
N VAL A 224 -0.39 -9.05 14.23
CA VAL A 224 -1.08 -8.26 13.19
C VAL A 224 -0.83 -8.80 11.76
N GLY A 225 0.32 -9.45 11.51
CA GLY A 225 0.58 -10.10 10.23
C GLY A 225 -0.15 -11.43 10.02
N ASP A 226 -0.21 -12.31 11.03
CA ASP A 226 -0.83 -13.65 10.91
C ASP A 226 -2.35 -13.58 10.85
N ILE A 227 -2.93 -12.64 11.58
CA ILE A 227 -4.37 -12.46 11.68
C ILE A 227 -4.91 -11.77 10.44
N ASN A 228 -4.24 -10.73 9.93
CA ASN A 228 -4.69 -10.04 8.71
C ASN A 228 -4.70 -10.98 7.51
N THR A 229 -3.67 -11.82 7.34
CA THR A 229 -3.60 -12.72 6.18
C THR A 229 -4.71 -13.77 6.16
N ARG A 230 -5.02 -14.35 7.32
CA ARG A 230 -6.07 -15.39 7.42
C ARG A 230 -7.45 -14.76 7.35
N LEU A 231 -7.61 -13.56 7.90
CA LEU A 231 -8.86 -12.83 7.86
C LEU A 231 -9.19 -12.34 6.45
N ILE A 232 -8.22 -11.80 5.68
CA ILE A 232 -8.45 -11.41 4.28
C ILE A 232 -8.90 -12.62 3.46
N ALA A 233 -8.20 -13.75 3.59
CA ALA A 233 -8.57 -14.99 2.88
C ALA A 233 -9.94 -15.56 3.31
N THR A 234 -10.30 -15.42 4.60
CA THR A 234 -11.60 -15.87 5.13
C THR A 234 -12.72 -14.95 4.66
N ARG A 235 -12.56 -13.62 4.82
CA ARG A 235 -13.51 -12.60 4.33
C ARG A 235 -13.73 -12.70 2.84
N ALA A 236 -12.67 -12.94 2.07
CA ALA A 236 -12.75 -13.23 0.64
C ALA A 236 -13.70 -14.39 0.32
N ALA A 237 -13.54 -15.51 1.03
CA ALA A 237 -14.32 -16.71 0.81
C ALA A 237 -15.78 -16.55 1.26
N GLU A 238 -16.02 -15.84 2.37
CA GLU A 238 -17.35 -15.51 2.88
C GLU A 238 -18.08 -14.56 1.91
N ALA A 239 -17.44 -13.45 1.53
CA ALA A 239 -17.97 -12.51 0.54
C ALA A 239 -18.29 -13.18 -0.80
N ALA A 240 -17.43 -14.11 -1.25
CA ALA A 240 -17.69 -14.92 -2.44
C ALA A 240 -18.95 -15.78 -2.32
N ALA A 241 -19.11 -16.45 -1.18
CA ALA A 241 -20.24 -17.35 -0.92
C ALA A 241 -21.54 -16.57 -0.80
N ASP A 242 -21.48 -15.38 -0.21
CA ASP A 242 -22.64 -14.50 0.01
C ASP A 242 -22.95 -13.61 -1.21
N GLY A 243 -22.05 -13.55 -2.20
CA GLY A 243 -22.18 -12.67 -3.36
C GLY A 243 -21.99 -11.20 -3.02
N ASP A 244 -21.25 -10.89 -1.95
CA ASP A 244 -20.96 -9.54 -1.48
C ASP A 244 -19.89 -8.89 -2.38
N ARG A 245 -20.35 -8.15 -3.39
CA ARG A 245 -19.46 -7.52 -4.35
C ARG A 245 -18.66 -6.37 -3.75
N GLU A 246 -19.20 -5.66 -2.78
CA GLU A 246 -18.55 -4.48 -2.16
C GLU A 246 -17.31 -4.92 -1.39
N GLU A 247 -17.45 -5.93 -0.54
CA GLU A 247 -16.35 -6.52 0.21
C GLU A 247 -15.26 -7.11 -0.72
N LEU A 248 -15.65 -7.74 -1.83
CA LEU A 248 -14.70 -8.23 -2.83
C LEU A 248 -13.93 -7.11 -3.53
N GLU A 249 -14.58 -5.97 -3.80
CA GLU A 249 -13.92 -4.79 -4.37
C GLU A 249 -12.96 -4.15 -3.37
N ASP A 250 -13.30 -4.12 -2.08
CA ASP A 250 -12.41 -3.63 -1.03
C ASP A 250 -11.14 -4.49 -0.91
N ILE A 251 -11.27 -5.83 -0.98
CA ILE A 251 -10.10 -6.72 -0.96
C ILE A 251 -9.22 -6.51 -2.21
N LEU A 252 -9.82 -6.27 -3.38
CA LEU A 252 -9.10 -5.95 -4.62
C LEU A 252 -8.47 -4.55 -4.61
N ARG A 253 -8.86 -3.69 -3.68
CA ARG A 253 -8.26 -2.37 -3.46
C ARG A 253 -7.25 -2.35 -2.31
N ASN A 254 -7.16 -3.43 -1.53
CA ASN A 254 -6.25 -3.55 -0.40
C ASN A 254 -4.81 -3.89 -0.86
N PRO A 255 -3.82 -3.02 -0.65
CA PRO A 255 -2.41 -3.28 -1.00
C PRO A 255 -1.78 -4.49 -0.31
N GLU A 256 -2.25 -4.83 0.89
CA GLU A 256 -1.74 -5.95 1.68
C GLU A 256 -1.99 -7.28 0.92
N SER A 257 -3.16 -7.43 0.28
CA SER A 257 -3.55 -8.56 -0.57
C SER A 257 -2.52 -8.83 -1.68
N TYR A 258 -2.15 -7.79 -2.42
CA TYR A 258 -1.20 -7.88 -3.52
C TYR A 258 0.22 -8.17 -3.03
N THR A 259 0.59 -7.55 -1.92
CA THR A 259 1.89 -7.69 -1.29
C THR A 259 2.16 -9.13 -0.85
N TRP A 260 1.20 -9.77 -0.18
CA TRP A 260 1.31 -11.18 0.20
C TRP A 260 1.25 -12.13 -0.98
N PHE A 261 0.37 -11.87 -1.96
CA PHE A 261 0.32 -12.63 -3.19
C PHE A 261 1.67 -12.65 -3.90
N ALA A 262 2.31 -11.48 -4.03
CA ALA A 262 3.59 -11.34 -4.70
C ALA A 262 4.71 -12.08 -3.95
N LEU A 263 4.72 -12.01 -2.62
CA LEU A 263 5.66 -12.76 -1.81
C LEU A 263 5.49 -14.27 -2.02
N GLN A 264 4.24 -14.77 -2.04
CA GLN A 264 3.98 -16.20 -2.22
C GLN A 264 4.39 -16.65 -3.62
N ALA A 265 4.06 -15.84 -4.64
CA ALA A 265 4.47 -16.08 -6.01
C ALA A 265 5.99 -16.15 -6.16
N TRP A 266 6.73 -15.26 -5.48
CA TRP A 266 8.18 -15.28 -5.50
C TRP A 266 8.72 -16.60 -4.94
N TYR A 267 8.26 -17.04 -3.78
CA TYR A 267 8.71 -18.30 -3.17
C TYR A 267 8.33 -19.53 -4.00
N PHE A 268 7.14 -19.51 -4.60
CA PHE A 268 6.71 -20.56 -5.51
C PHE A 268 7.68 -20.71 -6.68
N TYR A 269 7.96 -19.63 -7.42
CA TYR A 269 8.81 -19.70 -8.61
C TYR A 269 10.31 -19.79 -8.32
N ARG A 270 10.79 -19.20 -7.21
CA ARG A 270 12.23 -19.11 -6.92
C ARG A 270 12.72 -20.20 -5.96
N ARG A 271 11.84 -20.79 -5.15
CA ARG A 271 12.22 -21.78 -4.13
C ARG A 271 11.42 -23.07 -4.22
N ASN A 272 10.46 -23.15 -5.14
CA ASN A 272 9.54 -24.29 -5.26
C ASN A 272 8.79 -24.56 -3.93
N GLN A 273 8.50 -23.48 -3.19
CA GLN A 273 7.84 -23.53 -1.88
C GLN A 273 6.43 -22.96 -1.98
N TYR A 274 5.48 -23.66 -1.37
CA TYR A 274 4.08 -23.23 -1.32
C TYR A 274 3.62 -23.05 0.13
N PHE A 275 2.99 -21.91 0.38
CA PHE A 275 2.37 -21.57 1.66
C PHE A 275 0.87 -21.81 1.56
N ASP A 276 0.32 -22.46 2.57
CA ASP A 276 -1.11 -22.57 2.73
C ASP A 276 -1.53 -21.61 3.86
N PRO A 277 -2.39 -20.62 3.57
CA PRO A 277 -2.90 -19.70 4.57
C PRO A 277 -3.61 -20.41 5.74
N ASP A 278 -4.15 -21.62 5.51
CA ASP A 278 -4.91 -22.36 6.52
C ASP A 278 -4.02 -23.19 7.46
N ALA A 279 -2.76 -23.45 7.06
CA ALA A 279 -1.86 -24.36 7.76
C ALA A 279 -0.79 -23.67 8.63
N ASN A 280 -0.84 -22.35 8.79
CA ASN A 280 0.16 -21.55 9.52
C ASN A 280 1.62 -21.83 9.06
N GLY A 281 1.85 -22.05 7.75
CA GLY A 281 3.20 -22.21 7.20
C GLY A 281 3.29 -22.91 5.84
N ILE A 282 4.50 -23.34 5.49
CA ILE A 282 4.75 -24.11 4.25
C ILE A 282 4.12 -25.48 4.35
N VAL A 283 3.31 -25.82 3.35
CA VAL A 283 2.68 -27.13 3.25
C VAL A 283 3.51 -28.10 2.41
N ALA A 284 4.26 -27.61 1.41
CA ALA A 284 5.12 -28.47 0.62
C ALA A 284 6.28 -27.72 -0.06
N ARG A 285 7.43 -28.41 -0.16
CA ARG A 285 8.38 -28.20 -1.26
C ARG A 285 7.88 -29.09 -2.39
N LEU A 286 7.50 -28.50 -3.52
CA LEU A 286 7.07 -29.33 -4.66
C LEU A 286 8.29 -30.14 -5.15
N PRO A 287 8.09 -31.37 -5.64
CA PRO A 287 9.16 -32.19 -6.19
C PRO A 287 9.84 -31.52 -7.40
#